data_AF-A0A918T382-F1
#
_entry.id   AF-A0A918T382-F1
#
_cell.length_a   1.000
_cell.length_b   1.000
_cell.length_c   1.000
_cell.angle_alpha   90.00
_cell.angle_beta   90.00
_cell.angle_gamma   90.00
#
_symmetry.space_group_name_H-M   'P 1'
#
loop_
_entity.id
_entity.type
_entity.pdbx_description
1 polymer ?
#
loop_
_entity_poly.entity_id
_entity_poly.type
_entity_poly.pdbx_seq_one_letter_code
_entity_poly.pdbx_strand_id
1 'polypeptide(L)' 'MSSSRRGGKRSHSGAGGPTYDQLYAEARRRNLHGRSGMNKAELKRKLGH' A
#
# COMPACT_ATOMS: atom_id res chain seq x y z
N MET A 1 -31.49 12.06 2.33
CA MET A 1 -30.52 11.61 1.31
C MET A 1 -29.18 12.28 1.56
N SER A 2 -28.13 11.51 1.90
CA SER A 2 -26.75 11.75 1.47
C SER A 2 -25.88 10.62 1.99
N SER A 3 -25.65 9.60 1.15
CA SER A 3 -24.57 8.64 1.37
C SER A 3 -23.25 9.38 1.16
N SER A 4 -22.77 10.01 2.22
CA SER A 4 -21.47 10.70 2.29
C SER A 4 -20.35 9.69 2.06
N ARG A 5 -20.04 9.47 0.78
CA ARG A 5 -18.99 8.64 0.18
C ARG A 5 -17.85 8.32 1.14
N ARG A 6 -18.00 7.21 1.88
CA ARG A 6 -16.92 6.57 2.64
C ARG A 6 -16.21 5.60 1.71
N GLY A 7 -15.45 6.11 0.76
CA GLY A 7 -14.66 5.25 -0.11
C GLY A 7 -14.22 5.96 -1.38
N GLY A 8 -12.94 5.83 -1.70
CA GLY A 8 -12.48 6.04 -3.09
C GLY A 8 -11.39 7.07 -3.33
N LYS A 9 -10.55 7.43 -2.35
CA LYS A 9 -9.29 8.17 -2.63
C LYS A 9 -8.02 7.34 -2.42
N ARG A 10 -8.10 6.01 -2.62
CA ARG A 10 -6.90 5.15 -2.74
C ARG A 10 -6.90 4.29 -4.00
N SER A 11 -7.76 4.61 -4.95
CA SER A 11 -7.73 4.05 -6.29
C SER A 11 -6.62 4.77 -7.07
N HIS A 12 -5.36 4.41 -6.82
CA HIS A 12 -4.32 4.64 -7.81
C HIS A 12 -4.61 3.67 -8.98
N SER A 13 -5.61 4.04 -9.77
CA SER A 13 -5.95 3.42 -11.04
C SER A 13 -4.94 3.91 -12.07
N GLY A 14 -3.78 3.25 -12.11
CA GLY A 14 -2.79 3.39 -13.16
C GLY A 14 -2.09 2.06 -13.36
N ALA A 15 -1.66 1.75 -14.59
CA ALA A 15 -0.99 0.51 -14.99
C ALA A 15 0.42 0.30 -14.37
N GLY A 16 0.68 0.88 -13.19
CA GLY A 16 1.99 1.05 -12.57
C GLY A 16 2.14 0.40 -11.20
N GLY A 17 1.56 -0.79 -11.00
CA GLY A 17 1.76 -1.59 -9.78
C GLY A 17 1.41 -0.89 -8.46
N PRO A 18 1.69 -1.53 -7.32
CA PRO A 18 1.38 -0.95 -6.01
C PRO A 18 2.30 0.24 -5.68
N THR A 19 1.72 1.26 -5.04
CA THR A 19 2.48 2.43 -4.56
C THR A 19 3.26 2.10 -3.29
N TYR A 20 4.25 2.94 -2.93
CA TYR A 20 4.99 2.78 -1.68
C TYR A 20 4.04 2.72 -0.48
N ASP A 21 3.04 3.60 -0.42
CA ASP A 21 2.09 3.63 0.69
C ASP A 21 1.22 2.38 0.78
N GLN A 22 0.83 1.81 -0.37
CA GLN A 22 0.10 0.55 -0.41
C GLN A 22 0.97 -0.60 0.11
N LEU A 23 2.21 -0.68 -0.35
CA LEU A 23 3.19 -1.66 0.13
C LEU A 23 3.52 -1.47 1.62
N TYR A 24 3.67 -0.23 2.08
CA TYR A 24 3.94 0.09 3.48
C TYR A 24 2.75 -0.26 4.37
N ALA A 25 1.52 0.06 3.95
CA ALA A 25 0.31 -0.30 4.67
C ALA A 25 0.12 -1.82 4.74
N GLU A 26 0.44 -2.53 3.66
CA GLU A 26 0.40 -4.00 3.62
C GLU A 26 1.49 -4.61 4.51
N ALA A 27 2.71 -4.10 4.45
CA ALA A 27 3.81 -4.48 5.33
C ALA A 27 3.47 -4.24 6.81
N ARG A 28 2.75 -3.15 7.12
CA ARG A 28 2.24 -2.87 8.47
C ARG A 28 1.18 -3.87 8.88
N ARG A 29 0.23 -4.20 8.01
CA ARG A 29 -0.82 -5.20 8.26
C ARG A 29 -0.24 -6.60 8.50
N ARG A 30 0.81 -6.97 7.77
CA ARG A 30 1.54 -8.23 7.93
C ARG A 30 2.58 -8.19 9.06
N ASN A 31 2.67 -7.11 9.84
CA ASN A 31 3.66 -6.91 10.91
C ASN A 31 5.12 -7.15 10.45
N LEU A 32 5.47 -6.75 9.22
CA LEU A 32 6.85 -6.84 8.75
C LEU A 32 7.76 -5.97 9.61
N HIS A 33 8.73 -6.60 10.27
CA HIS A 33 9.80 -5.93 11.01
C HIS A 33 10.77 -5.25 10.02
N GLY A 34 11.27 -4.07 10.39
CA GLY A 34 12.15 -3.28 9.51
C GLY A 34 11.44 -2.53 8.37
N ARG A 35 10.12 -2.64 8.23
CA ARG A 35 9.33 -1.96 7.18
C ARG A 35 9.53 -0.44 7.10
N SER A 36 9.88 0.21 8.21
CA SER A 36 10.14 1.65 8.29
C SER A 36 11.45 2.07 7.63
N GLY A 37 12.42 1.16 7.50
CA GLY A 37 13.66 1.39 6.77
C GLY A 37 13.61 0.89 5.33
N MET A 38 12.56 0.16 4.94
CA MET A 38 12.47 -0.43 3.62
C MET A 38 12.00 0.59 2.58
N ASN A 39 12.65 0.57 1.42
CA ASN A 39 12.22 1.34 0.25
C ASN A 39 11.09 0.62 -0.53
N LYS A 40 10.54 1.26 -1.57
CA LYS A 40 9.44 0.69 -2.38
C LYS A 40 9.79 -0.69 -2.95
N ALA A 41 11.00 -0.86 -3.48
CA ALA A 41 11.42 -2.12 -4.09
C ALA A 41 11.60 -3.24 -3.05
N GLU A 42 12.10 -2.92 -1.87
CA GLU A 42 12.27 -3.88 -0.78
C GLU A 42 10.93 -4.33 -0.20
N LEU A 43 10.00 -3.39 0.01
CA LEU A 43 8.64 -3.73 0.42
C LEU A 43 7.95 -4.60 -0.64
N LYS A 44 8.12 -4.27 -1.93
CA LYS A 44 7.60 -5.06 -3.06
C LYS A 44 8.13 -6.50 -3.03
N ARG A 45 9.45 -6.66 -2.91
CA ARG A 45 10.14 -7.96 -2.84
C ARG A 45 9.72 -8.77 -1.61
N LYS A 46 9.61 -8.14 -0.43
CA LYS A 46 9.18 -8.81 0.81
C LYS A 46 7.72 -9.23 0.78
N LEU A 47 6.88 -8.52 0.02
CA LEU A 47 5.46 -8.81 -0.10
C LEU A 47 5.12 -9.78 -1.24
N GLY A 48 6.03 -9.95 -2.21
CA GLY A 48 5.87 -10.89 -3.35
C GLY A 48 5.12 -10.29 -4.54
N HIS A 49 5.22 -8.97 -4.74
CA HIS A 49 4.64 -8.25 -5.89
C HIS A 49 5.61 -8.14 -7.08
#